data_AF-A0A947BYL2-F1
#
_entry.id   AF-A0A947BYL2-F1
#
_cell.length_a   1.000
_cell.length_b   1.000
_cell.length_c   1.000
_cell.angle_alpha   90.00
_cell.angle_beta   90.00
_cell.angle_gamma   90.00
#
_symmetry.space_group_name_H-M   'P 1'
#
loop_
_entity.id
_entity.type
_entity.pdbx_description
1 polymer ?
#
loop_
_entity_poly.entity_id
_entity_poly.type
_entity_poly.pdbx_seq_one_letter_code
_entity_poly.pdbx_strand_id
1 'polypeptide(L)' 'MSDIQSFSDIEKLWPTRAAFARAIKIGEQQEVVRKWSERGKIPSCYWVRIVSASHAIGKPVSYQRLAELADIDRA' A
#
# COMPACT_ATOMS: atom_id res chain seq x y z
N MET A 1 -13.75 8.87 6.66
CA MET A 1 -12.50 8.11 6.58
C MET A 1 -12.52 7.40 5.23
N SER A 2 -11.50 7.57 4.39
CA SER A 2 -11.47 6.90 3.08
C SER A 2 -11.51 5.39 3.29
N ASP A 3 -12.56 4.76 2.76
CA ASP A 3 -12.79 3.33 2.90
C ASP A 3 -11.81 2.57 2.01
N ILE A 4 -10.65 2.19 2.55
CA ILE A 4 -9.63 1.45 1.83
C ILE A 4 -10.13 0.01 1.72
N GLN A 5 -10.73 -0.37 0.59
CA GLN A 5 -11.29 -1.72 0.39
C GLN A 5 -10.33 -2.71 -0.26
N SER A 6 -9.25 -2.22 -0.87
CA SER A 6 -8.24 -3.05 -1.53
C SER A 6 -6.83 -2.46 -1.37
N PHE A 7 -5.80 -3.27 -1.64
CA PHE A 7 -4.43 -2.74 -1.73
C PHE A 7 -4.29 -1.67 -2.82
N SER A 8 -5.10 -1.75 -3.88
CA SER A 8 -5.13 -0.75 -4.94
C SER A 8 -5.62 0.62 -4.47
N ASP A 9 -6.45 0.68 -3.42
CA ASP A 9 -6.88 1.95 -2.83
C ASP A 9 -5.77 2.60 -1.99
N ILE A 10 -4.84 1.80 -1.46
CA ILE A 10 -3.64 2.31 -0.78
C ILE A 10 -2.76 3.02 -1.80
N GLU A 11 -2.54 2.44 -2.99
CA GLU A 11 -1.76 3.08 -4.06
C GLU A 11 -2.30 4.47 -4.42
N LYS A 12 -3.64 4.62 -4.46
CA LYS A 12 -4.34 5.86 -4.83
C LYS A 12 -4.17 6.97 -3.79
N LEU A 13 -3.62 6.69 -2.60
CA LEU A 13 -3.30 7.75 -1.64
C LEU A 13 -2.22 8.69 -2.17
N TRP A 14 -1.39 8.20 -3.10
CA TRP A 14 -0.35 8.94 -3.80
C TRP A 14 -0.76 9.27 -5.24
N PRO A 15 -0.24 10.37 -5.82
CA PRO A 15 -0.61 10.80 -7.18
C PRO A 15 -0.13 9.84 -8.27
N THR A 16 0.95 9.07 -8.03
CA THR A 16 1.49 8.09 -8.98
C THR A 16 2.06 6.88 -8.25
N ARG A 17 2.12 5.73 -8.94
CA ARG A 17 2.81 4.52 -8.43
C ARG A 17 4.29 4.78 -8.13
N ALA A 18 4.94 5.65 -8.90
CA ALA A 18 6.31 6.10 -8.61
C ALA A 18 6.41 6.88 -7.31
N ALA A 19 5.45 7.77 -7.02
CA ALA A 19 5.41 8.50 -5.77
C ALA A 19 5.22 7.54 -4.58
N PHE A 20 4.34 6.54 -4.71
CA PHE A 20 4.19 5.50 -3.69
C PHE A 20 5.48 4.68 -3.51
N ALA A 21 6.08 4.18 -4.58
CA ALA A 21 7.32 3.40 -4.55
C ALA A 21 8.48 4.16 -3.88
N ARG A 22 8.60 5.46 -4.18
CA ARG A 22 9.56 6.35 -3.52
C ARG A 22 9.24 6.54 -2.04
N ALA A 23 7.97 6.74 -1.69
CA ALA A 23 7.54 6.93 -0.31
C ALA A 23 7.84 5.71 0.58
N ILE A 24 7.71 4.49 0.05
CA ILE A 24 8.03 3.25 0.78
C ILE A 24 9.48 2.78 0.61
N LYS A 25 10.36 3.65 0.07
CA LYS A 25 11.81 3.40 -0.08
C LYS A 25 12.14 2.12 -0.86
N ILE A 26 11.40 1.82 -1.93
CA ILE A 26 11.76 0.77 -2.90
C ILE A 26 12.35 1.33 -4.19
N GLY A 27 12.59 2.65 -4.25
CA GLY A 27 13.05 3.35 -5.44
C GLY A 27 11.93 3.60 -6.44
N GLU A 28 12.25 3.65 -7.72
CA GLU A 28 11.29 3.88 -8.81
C GLU A 28 10.75 2.57 -9.42
N GLN A 29 10.62 1.52 -8.59
CA GLN A 29 10.15 0.21 -9.00
C GLN A 29 8.62 0.17 -9.18
N GLN A 30 8.10 0.95 -10.13
CA GLN A 30 6.67 1.00 -10.43
C GLN A 30 6.10 -0.36 -10.83
N GLU A 31 6.90 -1.21 -11.48
CA GLU A 31 6.49 -2.56 -11.85
C GLU A 31 6.24 -3.46 -10.64
N VAL A 32 6.96 -3.27 -9.53
CA VAL A 32 6.74 -4.02 -8.29
C VAL A 32 5.40 -3.63 -7.69
N VAL A 33 5.11 -2.33 -7.64
CA VAL A 33 3.81 -1.81 -7.19
C VAL A 33 2.68 -2.32 -8.09
N ARG A 34 2.87 -2.28 -9.42
CA ARG A 34 1.89 -2.82 -10.37
C ARG A 34 1.61 -4.29 -10.11
N LYS A 35 2.66 -5.12 -9.94
CA LYS A 35 2.51 -6.55 -9.64
C LYS A 35 1.77 -6.80 -8.32
N TRP A 36 1.94 -5.95 -7.31
CA TRP A 36 1.17 -6.07 -6.07
C TRP A 36 -0.30 -5.73 -6.27
N SER A 37 -0.60 -4.69 -7.07
CA SER A 37 -1.95 -4.33 -7.49
C SER A 37 -2.64 -5.47 -8.23
N GLU A 38 -1.96 -6.04 -9.24
CA GLU A 38 -2.44 -7.15 -10.06
C GLU A 38 -2.68 -8.41 -9.24
N ARG A 39 -1.86 -8.63 -8.21
CA ARG A 39 -1.97 -9.79 -7.31
C ARG A 39 -2.90 -9.55 -6.13
N GLY A 40 -3.46 -8.35 -5.96
CA GLY A 40 -4.25 -8.01 -4.78
C GLY A 40 -3.50 -8.18 -3.46
N LYS A 41 -2.16 -8.09 -3.45
CA LYS A 41 -1.35 -8.44 -2.27
C LYS A 41 -0.05 -7.65 -2.17
N ILE A 42 0.17 -7.05 -1.00
CA ILE A 42 1.43 -6.43 -0.63
C ILE A 42 2.16 -7.29 0.43
N PRO A 43 3.44 -7.65 0.22
CA PRO A 43 4.21 -8.41 1.22
C PRO A 43 4.32 -7.65 2.56
N SER A 44 4.18 -8.39 3.67
CA SER A 44 4.15 -7.83 5.03
C SER A 44 5.42 -7.08 5.43
N CYS A 45 6.57 -7.42 4.84
CA CYS A 45 7.83 -6.70 5.05
C CYS A 45 7.80 -5.23 4.60
N TYR A 46 6.84 -4.83 3.75
CA TYR A 46 6.66 -3.45 3.31
C TYR A 46 5.63 -2.67 4.14
N TRP A 47 4.84 -3.34 4.99
CA TRP A 47 3.74 -2.70 5.73
C TRP A 47 4.23 -1.57 6.64
N VAL A 48 5.36 -1.77 7.32
CA VAL A 48 5.95 -0.73 8.18
C VAL A 48 6.27 0.55 7.39
N ARG A 49 6.76 0.38 6.17
CA ARG A 49 7.11 1.50 5.28
C ARG A 49 5.85 2.19 4.76
N ILE A 50 4.81 1.42 4.44
CA ILE A 50 3.50 1.94 4.00
C ILE A 50 2.85 2.75 5.10
N VAL A 51 2.75 2.20 6.32
CA VAL A 51 2.18 2.91 7.48
C VAL A 51 2.96 4.21 7.71
N SER A 52 4.28 4.15 7.79
CA SER A 52 5.12 5.35 7.98
C SER A 52 4.91 6.40 6.88
N ALA A 53 4.87 5.98 5.61
CA ALA A 53 4.65 6.87 4.48
C ALA A 53 3.24 7.47 4.48
N SER A 54 2.23 6.69 4.86
CA SER A 54 0.83 7.11 4.95
C SER A 54 0.62 8.18 6.02
N HIS A 55 1.31 8.06 7.16
CA HIS A 55 1.35 9.07 8.20
C HIS A 55 2.00 10.36 7.71
N ALA A 56 3.09 10.27 6.94
CA ALA A 56 3.78 11.44 6.40
C ALA A 56 2.93 12.28 5.43
N ILE A 57 1.97 11.67 4.74
CA ILE A 57 1.05 12.36 3.82
C ILE A 57 -0.30 12.74 4.46
N GLY A 58 -0.45 12.56 5.78
CA GLY A 58 -1.69 12.87 6.50
C GLY A 58 -2.87 11.94 6.19
N LYS A 59 -2.62 10.77 5.59
CA LYS A 59 -3.63 9.75 5.26
C LYS A 59 -3.26 8.43 5.93
N PRO A 60 -3.33 8.33 7.28
CA PRO A 60 -2.78 7.19 8.01
C PRO A 60 -3.52 5.89 7.65
N VAL A 61 -2.74 4.87 7.31
CA VAL A 61 -3.18 3.48 7.13
C VAL A 61 -2.71 2.69 8.35
N SER A 62 -3.59 1.88 8.93
CA SER A 62 -3.26 1.05 10.09
C SER A 62 -2.77 -0.35 9.68
N TYR A 63 -1.93 -0.96 10.52
CA TYR A 63 -1.54 -2.36 10.34
C TYR A 63 -2.73 -3.31 10.39
N GLN A 64 -3.72 -3.02 11.24
CA GLN A 64 -4.97 -3.79 11.29
C GLN A 64 -5.65 -3.80 9.92
N ARG A 65 -5.75 -2.64 9.25
CA ARG A 65 -6.38 -2.59 7.93
C ARG A 65 -5.58 -3.36 6.88
N LEU A 66 -4.25 -3.26 6.91
CA LEU A 66 -3.38 -4.06 6.03
C LEU A 66 -3.56 -5.56 6.25
N ALA A 67 -3.76 -5.99 7.51
CA ALA A 67 -4.02 -7.38 7.86
C ALA A 67 -5.38 -7.86 7.35
N GLU A 68 -6.44 -7.07 7.54
CA GLU A 68 -7.78 -7.37 7.01
C GLU A 68 -7.76 -7.56 5.50
N LEU A 69 -7.08 -6.65 4.77
CA LEU A 69 -6.93 -6.75 3.31
C LEU A 69 -6.15 -8.00 2.87
N ALA A 70 -5.14 -8.40 3.65
CA ALA A 70 -4.34 -9.58 3.36
C ALA A 70 -5.06 -10.90 3.65
N ASP A 71 -6.04 -10.89 4.56
CA ASP A 71 -6.84 -12.06 4.95
C ASP A 71 -7.99 -12.31 3.96
N ILE A 72 -8.64 -11.24 3.48
CA ILE A 72 -9.69 -11.30 2.44
C ILE A 72 -9.21 -11.99 1.16
N ASP A 73 -7.94 -11.81 0.78
CA ASP A 73 -7.33 -12.41 -0.42
C ASP A 73 -7.02 -13.91 -0.27
N ARG A 74 -7.20 -14.49 0.92
CA ARG A 74 -6.88 -15.90 1.21
C ARG A 74 -8.11 -16.84 1.12
N ALA A 75 -9.31 -16.29 0.93
CA ALA A 75 -10.58 -17.01 0.80
C ALA A 75 -10.97 -17.23 -0.66
#